data_AF-A0A7V1AGD7-F1
#
_entry.id   AF-A0A7V1AGD7-F1
#
_cell.length_a   1.000
_cell.length_b   1.000
_cell.length_c   1.000
_cell.angle_alpha   90.00
_cell.angle_beta   90.00
_cell.angle_gamma   90.00
#
_symmetry.space_group_name_H-M   'P 1'
#
loop_
_entity.id
_entity.type
_entity.pdbx_description
1 polymer ?
#
loop_
_entity_poly.entity_id
_entity_poly.type
_entity_poly.pdbx_seq_one_letter_code
_entity_poly.pdbx_strand_id
1 'polypeptide(L)'
;MVWQVNQSVNLDGSASFDSDNGPSTLTYQWSFVSLPIGSTLTNTGIVNATTSIAGFTPDVYGAYLLNLEVNDGALTDNDHTLVIVTTENNPPQIDITNPVDGAFINTTKPDITITFSDDDSGIDTDSFYAEINGVDSTSLFTVTDTGAGYQVTTDLPVGDNAITASISLDFHINNSPNNLS
;
A
#
# COMPACT_ATOMS: atom_id res chain seq x y z
N MET A 1 -1.06 -6.46 -2.97
CA MET A 1 -0.50 -5.26 -3.61
C MET A 1 -1.29 -4.96 -4.85
N VAL A 2 -1.93 -3.80 -4.86
CA VAL A 2 -2.51 -3.26 -6.06
C VAL A 2 -1.52 -2.25 -6.64
N TRP A 3 -1.11 -2.49 -7.87
CA TRP A 3 -0.25 -1.57 -8.59
C TRP A 3 -1.10 -0.60 -9.41
N GLN A 4 -0.67 0.66 -9.48
CA GLN A 4 -1.33 1.67 -10.31
C GLN A 4 -0.49 1.99 -11.55
N VAL A 5 -1.17 2.40 -12.61
CA VAL A 5 -0.50 2.98 -13.78
C VAL A 5 0.25 4.25 -13.36
N ASN A 6 1.44 4.47 -13.93
CA ASN A 6 2.33 5.58 -13.64
C ASN A 6 2.95 5.61 -12.22
N GLN A 7 2.75 4.57 -11.41
CA GLN A 7 3.48 4.39 -10.15
C GLN A 7 4.62 3.39 -10.31
N SER A 8 5.78 3.69 -9.71
CA SER A 8 6.94 2.82 -9.82
C SER A 8 6.74 1.54 -9.01
N VAL A 9 6.93 0.40 -9.68
CA VAL A 9 6.99 -0.93 -9.11
C VAL A 9 8.42 -1.25 -8.72
N ASN A 10 8.64 -1.65 -7.46
CA ASN A 10 9.94 -2.13 -6.99
C ASN A 10 10.02 -3.65 -7.10
N LEU A 11 11.14 -4.12 -7.63
CA LEU A 11 11.49 -5.53 -7.79
C LEU A 11 12.69 -5.82 -6.90
N ASP A 12 12.60 -6.87 -6.09
CA ASP A 12 13.61 -7.20 -5.10
C ASP A 12 14.02 -8.67 -5.22
N GLY A 13 15.23 -8.88 -5.75
CA GLY A 13 15.91 -10.17 -5.81
C GLY A 13 17.05 -10.26 -4.80
N SER A 14 17.17 -9.34 -3.84
CA SER A 14 18.31 -9.25 -2.91
C SER A 14 18.42 -10.43 -1.93
N ALA A 15 17.32 -11.14 -1.70
CA ALA A 15 17.33 -12.37 -0.92
C ALA A 15 17.70 -13.61 -1.75
N SER A 16 18.10 -13.43 -3.02
CA SER A 16 18.77 -14.48 -3.78
C SER A 16 20.07 -14.89 -3.09
N PHE A 17 20.28 -16.19 -2.98
CA PHE A 17 21.43 -16.74 -2.30
C PHE A 17 22.05 -17.87 -3.12
N ASP A 18 23.35 -18.02 -2.96
CA ASP A 18 24.17 -19.08 -3.54
C ASP A 18 24.75 -19.88 -2.37
N SER A 19 24.34 -21.16 -2.30
CA SER A 19 24.68 -22.04 -1.19
C SER A 19 26.03 -22.75 -1.29
N ASP A 20 26.60 -22.84 -2.49
CA ASP A 20 27.94 -23.40 -2.68
C ASP A 20 29.02 -22.31 -2.76
N ASN A 21 28.61 -21.03 -2.76
CA ASN A 21 29.49 -19.88 -2.89
C ASN A 21 30.35 -20.04 -4.15
N GLY A 22 29.67 -20.32 -5.27
CA GLY A 22 30.17 -20.53 -6.62
C GLY A 22 31.20 -19.50 -7.09
N PRO A 23 31.75 -19.68 -8.31
CA PRO A 23 33.03 -19.08 -8.67
C PRO A 23 33.02 -17.54 -8.76
N SER A 24 31.86 -16.89 -8.73
CA SER A 24 31.72 -15.44 -8.86
C SER A 24 30.55 -14.89 -8.06
N THR A 25 30.56 -13.57 -7.86
CA THR A 25 29.42 -12.86 -7.26
C THR A 25 28.18 -12.99 -8.13
N LEU A 26 27.01 -13.10 -7.50
CA LEU A 26 25.73 -13.16 -8.19
C LEU A 26 25.52 -11.98 -9.15
N THR A 27 25.11 -12.30 -10.37
CA THR A 27 24.65 -11.37 -11.40
C THR A 27 23.15 -11.54 -11.59
N TYR A 28 22.47 -10.45 -11.95
CA TYR A 28 21.02 -10.38 -12.03
C TYR A 28 20.61 -9.90 -13.42
N GLN A 29 19.48 -10.38 -13.92
CA GLN A 29 18.83 -9.84 -15.11
C GLN A 29 17.30 -9.94 -14.98
N TRP A 30 16.65 -8.78 -14.95
CA TRP A 30 15.20 -8.64 -15.00
C TRP A 30 14.71 -8.49 -16.43
N SER A 31 13.59 -9.12 -16.77
CA SER A 31 12.94 -8.99 -18.08
C SER A 31 11.43 -9.20 -18.00
N PHE A 32 10.67 -8.62 -18.93
CA PHE A 32 9.25 -8.92 -19.08
C PHE A 32 9.06 -10.23 -19.86
N VAL A 33 8.27 -11.13 -19.29
CA VAL A 33 7.79 -12.36 -19.93
C VAL A 33 6.48 -12.11 -20.67
N SER A 34 5.57 -11.36 -20.04
CA SER A 34 4.32 -10.94 -20.68
C SER A 34 3.85 -9.59 -20.14
N LEU A 35 3.13 -8.86 -20.99
CA LEU A 35 2.60 -7.54 -20.71
C LEU A 35 1.07 -7.54 -20.94
N PRO A 36 0.31 -6.65 -20.28
CA PRO A 36 -1.10 -6.48 -20.57
C PRO A 36 -1.34 -5.98 -22.00
N ILE A 37 -2.52 -6.30 -22.54
CA ILE A 37 -2.96 -5.77 -23.85
C ILE A 37 -2.97 -4.24 -23.80
N GLY A 38 -2.30 -3.61 -24.77
CA GLY A 38 -2.20 -2.16 -24.87
C GLY A 38 -0.96 -1.56 -24.20
N SER A 39 -0.20 -2.35 -23.44
CA SER A 39 1.11 -1.93 -22.95
C SER A 39 2.08 -1.74 -24.13
N THR A 40 2.90 -0.70 -24.02
CA THR A 40 3.96 -0.30 -24.94
C THR A 40 5.36 -0.50 -24.35
N LEU A 41 5.44 -0.99 -23.11
CA LEU A 41 6.71 -1.26 -22.44
C LEU A 41 7.54 -2.31 -23.20
N THR A 42 8.86 -2.18 -23.03
CA THR A 42 9.83 -3.21 -23.41
C THR A 42 10.81 -3.39 -22.25
N ASN A 43 11.75 -4.34 -22.34
CA ASN A 43 12.77 -4.53 -21.29
C ASN A 43 13.59 -3.26 -20.99
N THR A 44 13.64 -2.28 -21.90
CA THR A 44 14.30 -0.99 -21.63
C THR A 44 13.54 -0.12 -20.63
N GLY A 45 12.27 -0.45 -20.36
CA GLY A 45 11.45 0.21 -19.33
C GLY A 45 11.74 -0.28 -17.91
N ILE A 46 12.58 -1.31 -17.75
CA ILE A 46 13.04 -1.77 -16.45
C ILE A 46 14.29 -0.97 -16.05
N VAL A 47 14.14 -0.16 -15.02
CA VAL A 47 15.22 0.61 -14.40
C VAL A 47 16.08 -0.34 -13.55
N ASN A 48 17.40 -0.22 -13.69
CA ASN A 48 18.38 -1.06 -12.98
C ASN A 48 18.16 -2.57 -13.21
N ALA A 49 17.79 -2.97 -14.42
CA ALA A 49 17.46 -4.36 -14.75
C ALA A 49 18.58 -5.38 -14.45
N THR A 50 19.82 -4.95 -14.23
CA THR A 50 20.96 -5.84 -13.95
C THR A 50 21.42 -5.83 -12.49
N THR A 51 20.61 -5.31 -11.58
CA THR A 51 20.91 -5.29 -10.13
C THR A 51 19.87 -6.07 -9.33
N SER A 52 20.21 -6.40 -8.09
CA SER A 52 19.31 -7.11 -7.17
C SER A 52 18.04 -6.31 -6.87
N ILE A 53 18.11 -4.98 -6.87
CA ILE A 53 16.95 -4.09 -6.78
C ILE A 53 16.71 -3.43 -8.14
N ALA A 54 15.54 -3.65 -8.72
CA ALA A 54 15.13 -3.07 -10.00
C ALA A 54 13.73 -2.45 -9.88
N GLY A 55 13.24 -1.85 -10.96
CA GLY A 55 11.87 -1.39 -10.98
C GLY A 55 11.38 -1.04 -12.37
N PHE A 56 10.07 -0.86 -12.52
CA PHE A 56 9.47 -0.37 -13.76
C PHE A 56 8.22 0.43 -13.44
N THR A 57 7.72 1.21 -14.39
CA THR A 57 6.48 1.96 -14.24
C THR A 57 5.43 1.39 -15.20
N PRO A 58 4.35 0.76 -14.72
CA PRO A 58 3.27 0.28 -15.57
C PRO A 58 2.63 1.41 -16.36
N ASP A 59 2.35 1.15 -17.64
CA ASP A 59 1.71 2.10 -18.55
C ASP A 59 0.21 1.83 -18.79
N VAL A 60 -0.27 0.64 -18.44
CA VAL A 60 -1.67 0.23 -18.54
C VAL A 60 -2.06 -0.69 -17.37
N TYR A 61 -3.36 -0.88 -17.18
CA TYR A 61 -3.87 -1.86 -16.23
C TYR A 61 -3.71 -3.29 -16.75
N GLY A 62 -3.51 -4.23 -15.84
CA GLY A 62 -3.44 -5.65 -16.09
C GLY A 62 -2.24 -6.34 -15.44
N ALA A 63 -2.03 -7.60 -15.80
CA ALA A 63 -0.95 -8.42 -15.28
C ALA A 63 0.34 -8.25 -16.09
N TYR A 64 1.42 -7.92 -15.39
CA TYR A 64 2.80 -7.92 -15.89
C TYR A 64 3.51 -9.14 -15.26
N LEU A 65 4.04 -10.04 -16.10
CA LEU A 65 4.85 -11.17 -15.63
C LEU A 65 6.31 -10.86 -15.92
N LEU A 66 7.15 -10.87 -14.90
CA LEU A 66 8.58 -10.62 -15.01
C LEU A 66 9.38 -11.87 -14.67
N ASN A 67 10.55 -12.01 -15.29
CA ASN A 67 11.55 -13.02 -14.98
C ASN A 67 12.74 -12.35 -14.28
N LEU A 68 13.18 -12.94 -13.18
CA LEU A 68 14.46 -12.69 -12.54
C LEU A 68 15.40 -13.85 -12.86
N GLU A 69 16.43 -13.59 -13.66
CA GLU A 69 17.54 -14.52 -13.86
C GLU A 69 18.68 -14.18 -12.89
N VAL A 70 19.20 -15.18 -12.18
CA VAL A 70 20.36 -15.04 -11.28
C VAL A 70 21.44 -16.04 -11.68
N ASN A 71 22.69 -15.58 -11.81
CA ASN A 71 23.82 -16.38 -12.27
C ASN A 71 25.05 -16.16 -11.37
N ASP A 72 25.71 -17.24 -10.95
CA ASP A 72 26.89 -17.27 -10.07
C ASP A 72 28.24 -17.43 -10.82
N GLY A 73 28.21 -17.35 -12.14
CA GLY A 73 29.33 -17.60 -13.05
C GLY A 73 29.42 -19.04 -13.59
N ALA A 74 28.61 -19.98 -13.08
CA ALA A 74 28.57 -21.38 -13.51
C ALA A 74 27.15 -21.90 -13.78
N LEU A 75 26.22 -21.60 -12.87
CA LEU A 75 24.82 -21.96 -12.88
C LEU A 75 23.94 -20.73 -13.10
N THR A 76 22.71 -20.99 -13.50
CA THR A 76 21.69 -19.97 -13.73
C THR A 76 20.36 -20.50 -13.24
N ASP A 77 19.68 -19.70 -12.43
CA ASP A 77 18.32 -19.97 -11.97
C ASP A 77 17.40 -18.81 -12.35
N ASN A 78 16.12 -19.12 -12.50
CA ASN A 78 15.10 -18.20 -12.95
C ASN A 78 13.89 -18.27 -12.06
N ASP A 79 13.30 -17.11 -11.76
CA ASP A 79 12.01 -17.03 -11.08
C ASP A 79 11.10 -16.00 -11.72
N HIS A 80 9.80 -16.20 -11.51
CA HIS A 80 8.78 -15.34 -12.05
C HIS A 80 8.06 -14.57 -10.95
N THR A 81 7.97 -13.26 -11.13
CA THR A 81 7.11 -12.41 -10.30
C THR A 81 5.95 -11.86 -11.11
N LEU A 82 4.75 -11.96 -10.54
CA LEU A 82 3.50 -11.48 -11.12
C LEU A 82 3.09 -10.16 -10.47
N VAL A 83 3.01 -9.11 -11.27
CA VAL A 83 2.60 -7.76 -10.85
C VAL A 83 1.23 -7.46 -11.46
N ILE A 84 0.18 -7.32 -10.62
CA ILE A 84 -1.18 -7.02 -11.08
C ILE A 84 -1.49 -5.54 -10.85
N VAL A 85 -1.71 -4.82 -11.95
CA VAL A 85 -2.01 -3.39 -11.96
C VAL A 85 -3.51 -3.19 -12.16
N THR A 86 -4.21 -2.53 -11.23
CA THR A 86 -5.67 -2.28 -11.33
C THR A 86 -5.99 -0.79 -11.16
N THR A 87 -7.24 -0.44 -11.47
CA THR A 87 -7.79 0.89 -11.25
C THR A 87 -8.18 1.04 -9.78
N GLU A 88 -7.28 1.53 -8.94
CA GLU A 88 -7.68 2.01 -7.62
C GLU A 88 -8.34 3.37 -7.77
N ASN A 89 -9.68 3.40 -7.77
CA ASN A 89 -10.44 4.63 -7.94
C ASN A 89 -11.48 4.85 -6.84
N ASN A 90 -11.51 4.00 -5.82
CA ASN A 90 -12.32 4.21 -4.63
C ASN A 90 -11.40 4.42 -3.43
N PRO A 91 -11.24 5.66 -2.93
CA PRO A 91 -10.64 5.87 -1.61
C PRO A 91 -11.52 5.21 -0.54
N PRO A 92 -10.97 4.91 0.65
CA PRO A 92 -11.76 4.37 1.74
C PRO A 92 -12.87 5.36 2.11
N GLN A 93 -14.08 4.86 2.32
CA GLN A 93 -15.19 5.68 2.81
C GLN A 93 -15.06 5.85 4.32
N ILE A 94 -15.29 7.08 4.79
CA ILE A 94 -15.26 7.46 6.20
C ILE A 94 -16.52 8.24 6.54
N ASP A 95 -17.22 7.82 7.60
CA ASP A 95 -18.44 8.46 8.06
C ASP A 95 -18.40 8.67 9.58
N ILE A 96 -18.67 9.89 10.01
CA ILE A 96 -18.95 10.19 11.43
C ILE A 96 -20.43 9.84 11.67
N THR A 97 -20.67 8.73 12.36
CA THR A 97 -22.02 8.18 12.58
C THR A 97 -22.64 8.63 13.90
N ASN A 98 -21.81 9.10 14.83
CA ASN A 98 -22.25 9.71 16.08
C ASN A 98 -21.20 10.73 16.54
N PRO A 99 -21.58 11.97 16.92
CA PRO A 99 -22.84 12.60 16.54
C PRO A 99 -23.01 12.66 15.02
N VAL A 100 -24.24 12.52 14.53
CA VAL A 100 -24.56 12.87 13.13
C VAL A 100 -24.48 14.38 12.93
N ASP A 101 -24.19 14.81 11.71
CA ASP A 101 -24.13 16.24 11.38
C ASP A 101 -25.45 16.96 11.75
N GLY A 102 -25.32 18.12 12.40
CA GLY A 102 -26.45 18.91 12.91
C GLY A 102 -27.18 18.35 14.14
N ALA A 103 -26.69 17.29 14.79
CA ALA A 103 -27.33 16.75 16.00
C ALA A 103 -27.29 17.74 17.18
N PHE A 104 -28.44 17.96 17.84
CA PHE A 104 -28.50 18.65 19.12
C PHE A 104 -28.21 17.67 20.26
N ILE A 105 -27.03 17.78 20.85
CA ILE A 105 -26.60 16.90 21.94
C ILE A 105 -26.66 17.64 23.28
N ASN A 106 -27.37 17.05 24.26
CA ASN A 106 -27.53 17.61 25.60
C ASN A 106 -26.46 17.09 26.58
N THR A 107 -25.21 17.06 26.14
CA THR A 107 -24.02 16.78 26.94
C THR A 107 -22.83 17.50 26.31
N THR A 108 -21.92 18.00 27.14
CA THR A 108 -20.62 18.55 26.71
C THR A 108 -19.58 17.45 26.44
N LYS A 109 -19.94 16.18 26.68
CA LYS A 109 -19.08 15.00 26.57
C LYS A 109 -19.74 13.88 25.76
N PRO A 110 -20.00 14.11 24.46
CA PRO A 110 -20.60 13.08 23.60
C PRO A 110 -19.66 11.89 23.39
N ASP A 111 -20.24 10.78 22.93
CA ASP A 111 -19.47 9.75 22.22
C ASP A 111 -19.29 10.17 20.77
N ILE A 112 -18.09 9.97 20.25
CA ILE A 112 -17.77 10.09 18.82
C ILE A 112 -17.54 8.70 18.26
N THR A 113 -18.24 8.36 17.18
CA THR A 113 -18.13 7.09 16.47
C THR A 113 -17.98 7.36 14.99
N ILE A 114 -16.95 6.75 14.40
CA ILE A 114 -16.57 6.88 13.00
C ILE A 114 -16.49 5.47 12.42
N THR A 115 -17.10 5.25 11.26
CA THR A 115 -17.02 3.99 10.52
C THR A 115 -16.12 4.14 9.31
N PHE A 116 -15.35 3.09 9.04
CA PHE A 116 -14.57 2.96 7.82
C PHE A 116 -15.09 1.80 6.99
N SER A 117 -15.08 1.95 5.67
CA SER A 117 -15.32 0.85 4.74
C SER A 117 -14.45 1.00 3.51
N ASP A 118 -13.89 -0.13 3.07
CA ASP A 118 -13.11 -0.25 1.86
C ASP A 118 -13.42 -1.62 1.24
N ASP A 119 -13.67 -1.66 -0.06
CA ASP A 119 -14.10 -2.88 -0.76
C ASP A 119 -12.92 -3.61 -1.45
N ASP A 120 -11.70 -3.03 -1.47
CA ASP A 120 -10.63 -3.46 -2.37
C ASP A 120 -9.23 -3.57 -1.72
N SER A 121 -8.71 -2.49 -1.15
CA SER A 121 -7.29 -2.28 -0.83
C SER A 121 -6.95 -2.41 0.66
N GLY A 122 -7.96 -2.47 1.52
CA GLY A 122 -7.75 -2.48 2.97
C GLY A 122 -7.34 -1.10 3.48
N ILE A 123 -7.39 -0.94 4.81
CA ILE A 123 -7.34 0.37 5.46
C ILE A 123 -6.02 0.49 6.24
N ASP A 124 -5.27 1.57 5.99
CA ASP A 124 -4.12 1.93 6.82
C ASP A 124 -4.65 2.61 8.08
N THR A 125 -4.82 1.84 9.14
CA THR A 125 -5.30 2.38 10.42
C THR A 125 -4.32 3.37 11.05
N ASP A 126 -3.02 3.30 10.72
CA ASP A 126 -2.02 4.24 11.24
C ASP A 126 -2.11 5.62 10.57
N SER A 127 -2.82 5.71 9.43
CA SER A 127 -3.08 6.97 8.74
C SER A 127 -4.30 7.75 9.27
N PHE A 128 -5.01 7.22 10.27
CA PHE A 128 -6.18 7.89 10.83
C PHE A 128 -5.80 9.26 11.41
N TYR A 129 -6.62 10.26 11.10
CA TYR A 129 -6.48 11.63 11.61
C TYR A 129 -7.85 12.19 11.95
N ALA A 130 -7.96 12.89 13.08
CA ALA A 130 -9.20 13.56 13.47
C ALA A 130 -8.95 14.87 14.22
N GLU A 131 -9.79 15.87 13.93
CA GLU A 131 -9.82 17.13 14.66
C GLU A 131 -11.17 17.33 15.35
N ILE A 132 -11.13 17.97 16.52
CA ILE A 132 -12.31 18.47 17.22
C ILE A 132 -12.14 19.99 17.32
N ASN A 133 -13.06 20.75 16.72
CA ASN A 133 -12.99 22.21 16.61
C ASN A 133 -11.67 22.71 16.01
N GLY A 134 -11.12 21.98 15.03
CA GLY A 134 -9.85 22.31 14.36
C GLY A 134 -8.61 22.05 15.22
N VAL A 135 -8.74 21.31 16.32
CA VAL A 135 -7.61 20.84 17.14
C VAL A 135 -7.41 19.35 16.91
N ASP A 136 -6.20 18.98 16.49
CA ASP A 136 -5.79 17.58 16.36
C ASP A 136 -6.08 16.82 17.66
N SER A 137 -6.95 15.83 17.54
CA SER A 137 -7.47 14.98 18.60
C SER A 137 -7.24 13.51 18.28
N THR A 138 -6.42 13.21 17.27
CA THR A 138 -6.21 11.86 16.71
C THR A 138 -5.89 10.82 17.79
N SER A 139 -4.99 11.16 18.73
CA SER A 139 -4.55 10.26 19.80
C SER A 139 -5.61 9.94 20.86
N LEU A 140 -6.77 10.62 20.84
CA LEU A 140 -7.88 10.36 21.75
C LEU A 140 -8.76 9.20 21.28
N PHE A 141 -8.68 8.85 19.99
CA PHE A 141 -9.50 7.79 19.40
C PHE A 141 -8.87 6.42 19.60
N THR A 142 -9.72 5.44 19.89
CA THR A 142 -9.39 4.02 19.70
C THR A 142 -9.72 3.65 18.27
N VAL A 143 -8.71 3.30 17.48
CA VAL A 143 -8.83 2.95 16.05
C VAL A 143 -8.86 1.43 15.88
N THR A 144 -9.68 0.96 14.95
CA THR A 144 -9.82 -0.45 14.54
C THR A 144 -9.92 -0.51 13.01
N ASP A 145 -9.83 -1.71 12.44
CA ASP A 145 -9.94 -1.94 10.99
C ASP A 145 -11.28 -1.47 10.38
N THR A 146 -12.33 -1.30 11.21
CA THR A 146 -13.68 -0.93 10.74
C THR A 146 -14.15 0.45 11.20
N GLY A 147 -13.35 1.17 11.98
CA GLY A 147 -13.77 2.45 12.54
C GLY A 147 -12.93 2.96 13.69
N ALA A 148 -13.31 4.13 14.21
CA ALA A 148 -12.69 4.74 15.37
C ALA A 148 -13.74 5.26 16.36
N GLY A 149 -13.42 5.21 17.66
CA GLY A 149 -14.31 5.67 18.72
C GLY A 149 -13.59 6.48 19.80
N TYR A 150 -14.26 7.53 20.30
CA TYR A 150 -13.78 8.34 21.40
C TYR A 150 -14.94 8.82 22.29
N GLN A 151 -14.91 8.49 23.58
CA GLN A 151 -15.78 9.14 24.57
C GLN A 151 -15.11 10.45 25.00
N VAL A 152 -15.73 11.58 24.66
CA VAL A 152 -15.19 12.90 25.03
C VAL A 152 -15.04 13.01 26.56
N THR A 153 -13.83 13.34 27.01
CA THR A 153 -13.51 13.42 28.45
C THR A 153 -13.44 14.85 28.98
N THR A 154 -13.15 15.82 28.11
CA THR A 154 -13.08 17.25 28.41
C THR A 154 -14.33 17.95 27.87
N ASP A 155 -14.89 18.89 28.62
CA ASP A 155 -16.10 19.59 28.19
C ASP A 155 -15.85 20.36 26.88
N LEU A 156 -16.66 20.06 25.86
CA LEU A 156 -16.76 20.88 24.67
C LEU A 156 -17.45 22.22 24.99
N PRO A 157 -17.10 23.30 24.27
CA PRO A 157 -17.78 24.58 24.43
C PRO A 157 -19.27 24.46 24.10
N VAL A 158 -20.08 25.26 24.81
CA VAL A 158 -21.51 25.39 24.51
C VAL A 158 -21.69 26.03 23.13
N GLY A 159 -22.51 25.40 22.30
CA GLY A 159 -22.81 25.86 20.94
C GLY A 159 -22.37 24.83 19.90
N ASP A 160 -22.14 25.33 18.68
CA ASP A 160 -21.74 24.48 17.56
C ASP A 160 -20.31 23.97 17.76
N ASN A 161 -20.13 22.68 17.52
CA ASN A 161 -18.85 22.00 17.54
C ASN A 161 -18.66 21.25 16.21
N ALA A 162 -17.43 21.20 15.72
CA ALA A 162 -17.10 20.54 14.47
C ALA A 162 -16.17 19.34 14.72
N ILE A 163 -16.41 18.24 14.01
CA ILE A 163 -15.55 17.06 13.99
C ILE A 163 -15.20 16.80 12.53
N THR A 164 -13.91 16.64 12.25
CA THR A 164 -13.40 16.24 10.93
C THR A 164 -12.51 15.02 11.10
N ALA A 165 -12.50 14.13 10.10
CA ALA A 165 -11.65 12.94 10.12
C ALA A 165 -11.23 12.54 8.70
N SER A 166 -10.06 11.89 8.60
CA SER A 166 -9.56 11.29 7.36
C SER A 166 -8.83 9.97 7.63
N ILE A 167 -8.74 9.13 6.62
CA ILE A 167 -8.02 7.85 6.63
C ILE A 167 -7.56 7.49 5.21
N SER A 168 -6.51 6.67 5.09
CA SER A 168 -5.84 6.27 3.85
C SER A 168 -5.78 4.74 3.69
N LEU A 169 -5.30 4.29 2.54
CA LEU A 169 -5.16 2.88 2.15
C LEU A 169 -3.86 2.25 2.71
N ASP A 170 -3.91 0.95 3.01
CA ASP A 170 -2.73 0.17 3.43
C ASP A 170 -1.88 -0.31 2.24
N PHE A 171 -0.55 -0.08 2.29
CA PHE A 171 0.40 -0.49 1.25
C PHE A 171 1.50 -1.41 1.82
N HIS A 172 1.23 -2.71 1.94
CA HIS A 172 2.27 -3.72 2.25
C HIS A 172 2.67 -4.59 1.03
N ILE A 173 3.98 -4.86 0.88
CA ILE A 173 4.62 -5.59 -0.23
C ILE A 173 5.16 -6.95 0.23
N ASN A 174 4.93 -8.02 -0.54
CA ASN A 174 5.57 -9.34 -0.37
C ASN A 174 6.27 -9.75 -1.69
N ASN A 175 7.60 -9.78 -1.74
CA ASN A 175 8.37 -10.49 -2.78
C ASN A 175 8.97 -11.78 -2.19
N SER A 176 8.99 -12.88 -2.95
CA SER A 176 9.68 -14.12 -2.58
C SER A 176 11.06 -14.22 -3.24
N PRO A 177 12.08 -14.72 -2.55
CA PRO A 177 13.44 -14.87 -3.09
C PRO A 177 13.73 -16.20 -3.79
N ASN A 178 14.80 -16.21 -4.61
CA ASN A 178 15.36 -17.39 -5.30
C ASN A 178 16.50 -18.04 -4.51
N ASN A 179 16.76 -19.32 -4.75
CA ASN A 179 17.87 -20.03 -4.10
C ASN A 179 18.62 -20.92 -5.09
N LEU A 180 19.90 -20.62 -5.32
CA LEU A 180 20.83 -21.39 -6.13
C LEU A 180 21.52 -22.47 -5.26
N SER A 181 21.44 -23.72 -5.73
CA SER A 181 22.00 -24.92 -5.08
C SER A 181 22.97 -25.69 -5.95
#